data_AF-A0A946MVJ5-F1
#
_entry.id   AF-A0A946MVJ5-F1
#
_cell.length_a   1.000
_cell.length_b   1.000
_cell.length_c   1.000
_cell.angle_alpha   90.00
_cell.angle_beta   90.00
_cell.angle_gamma   90.00
#
_symmetry.space_group_name_H-M   'P 1'
#
loop_
_entity.id
_entity.type
_entity.pdbx_description
1 polymer ?
#
loop_
_entity_poly.entity_id
_entity_poly.type
_entity_poly.pdbx_seq_one_letter_code
_entity_poly.pdbx_strand_id
1 'polypeptide(L)' 'MATLILSDGTRFEGESFGAAVDSDGEVVFNTGMVGYPESMTDPSYRGQILTFTYPLIGNYGVPS' A
#
# COMPACT_ATOMS: atom_id res chain seq x y z
N MET A 1 -8.58 2.59 -12.84
CA MET A 1 -9.18 3.38 -11.73
C MET A 1 -9.41 2.43 -10.56
N ALA A 2 -9.06 2.86 -9.35
CA ALA A 2 -9.35 2.17 -8.09
C ALA A 2 -9.74 3.21 -7.04
N THR A 3 -10.44 2.79 -5.99
CA THR A 3 -10.87 3.67 -4.89
C THR A 3 -10.62 2.99 -3.55
N LEU A 4 -9.89 3.66 -2.66
CA LEU A 4 -9.78 3.27 -1.25
C LEU A 4 -10.91 3.95 -0.47
N ILE A 5 -11.72 3.16 0.24
CA ILE A 5 -12.84 3.62 1.06
C ILE A 5 -12.56 3.25 2.50
N LEU A 6 -12.56 4.24 3.40
CA LEU A 6 -12.36 4.02 4.83
C LEU A 6 -13.69 3.77 5.55
N SER A 7 -13.63 3.21 6.75
CA SER A 7 -14.82 2.89 7.56
C SER A 7 -15.64 4.11 7.97
N ASP A 8 -15.03 5.30 7.99
CA ASP A 8 -15.70 6.58 8.25
C ASP A 8 -16.38 7.18 7.00
N GLY A 9 -16.25 6.51 5.84
CA GLY A 9 -16.80 6.96 4.56
C GLY A 9 -15.85 7.84 3.73
N THR A 10 -14.64 8.13 4.22
CA THR A 10 -13.62 8.85 3.45
C THR A 10 -13.22 8.06 2.21
N ARG A 11 -13.04 8.76 1.08
CA ARG A 11 -12.74 8.14 -0.23
C ARG A 11 -11.50 8.75 -0.86
N PHE A 12 -10.61 7.88 -1.35
CA PHE A 12 -9.44 8.26 -2.13
C PHE A 12 -9.50 7.58 -3.49
N GLU A 13 -9.62 8.36 -4.55
CA GLU A 13 -9.56 7.86 -5.93
C GLU A 13 -8.12 7.83 -6.42
N GLY A 14 -7.77 6.80 -7.19
CA GLY A 14 -6.43 6.62 -7.73
C GLY A 14 -6.36 5.72 -8.95
N GLU A 15 -5.13 5.55 -9.43
CA GLU A 15 -4.81 4.66 -10.54
C GLU A 15 -4.33 3.31 -10.00
N SER A 16 -4.84 2.21 -10.58
CA SER A 16 -4.40 0.87 -10.21
C SER A 16 -3.16 0.50 -11.01
N PHE A 17 -2.13 0.02 -10.33
CA PHE A 17 -0.89 -0.50 -10.94
C PHE A 17 -0.61 -1.96 -10.55
N GLY A 18 -1.42 -2.53 -9.65
CA GLY A 18 -1.24 -3.87 -9.09
C GLY A 18 -2.23 -4.89 -9.67
N ALA A 19 -2.58 -5.90 -8.86
CA ALA A 19 -3.55 -6.91 -9.26
C ALA A 19 -4.97 -6.33 -9.43
N ALA A 20 -5.72 -6.85 -10.40
CA ALA A 20 -7.10 -6.47 -10.66
C ALA A 20 -8.09 -7.22 -9.75
N VAL A 21 -7.93 -7.05 -8.44
CA VAL A 21 -8.76 -7.66 -7.40
C VAL A 21 -9.06 -6.65 -6.30
N ASP A 22 -10.22 -6.80 -5.67
CA ASP A 22 -10.57 -6.04 -4.47
C ASP A 22 -9.88 -6.64 -3.24
N SER A 23 -9.57 -5.80 -2.24
CA SER A 23 -9.01 -6.23 -0.97
C SER A 23 -9.54 -5.34 0.16
N ASP A 24 -9.76 -5.96 1.31
CA ASP A 24 -10.08 -5.31 2.57
C ASP A 24 -8.96 -5.52 3.61
N GLY A 25 -8.90 -4.65 4.61
CA GLY A 25 -7.88 -4.71 5.66
C GLY A 25 -7.83 -3.46 6.52
N GLU A 26 -7.04 -3.52 7.59
CA GLU A 26 -6.73 -2.35 8.41
C GLU A 26 -5.79 -1.43 7.64
N VAL A 27 -6.18 -0.17 7.46
CA VAL A 27 -5.31 0.83 6.83
C VAL A 27 -4.30 1.34 7.86
N VAL A 28 -3.02 1.12 7.57
CA VAL A 28 -1.90 1.56 8.40
C VAL A 28 -0.94 2.44 7.59
N PHE A 29 -0.09 3.21 8.25
CA PHE A 29 0.94 4.00 7.58
C PHE A 29 2.35 3.67 8.09
N ASN A 30 3.34 3.77 7.19
CA ASN A 30 4.75 3.57 7.49
C ASN A 30 5.56 4.81 7.05
N THR A 31 6.43 5.28 7.94
CA THR A 31 7.26 6.50 7.76
C THR A 31 8.63 6.25 7.13
N GLY A 32 8.93 5.00 6.79
CA GLY A 32 10.14 4.59 6.09
C GLY A 32 10.21 5.18 4.69
N MET A 33 11.39 5.69 4.34
CA MET A 33 11.65 6.29 3.03
C MET A 33 12.30 5.31 2.03
N VAL A 34 12.71 4.14 2.52
CA VAL A 34 13.40 3.08 1.77
C VAL A 34 12.92 1.72 2.26
N GLY A 35 13.24 0.66 1.54
CA GLY A 35 12.91 -0.71 1.96
C GLY A 35 11.45 -1.09 1.76
N TYR A 36 10.81 -0.58 0.70
CA TYR A 36 9.44 -1.00 0.36
C TYR A 36 9.34 -2.49 -0.02
N PRO A 37 10.33 -3.15 -0.67
CA PRO A 37 10.23 -4.59 -0.91
C PRO A 37 10.13 -5.37 0.41
N GLU A 38 11.01 -5.06 1.37
CA GLU A 38 11.05 -5.69 2.68
C GLU A 38 9.75 -5.43 3.44
N SER A 39 9.29 -4.17 3.44
CA SER A 39 8.01 -3.79 4.07
C SER A 39 6.82 -4.55 3.46
N MET A 40 6.76 -4.73 2.14
CA MET A 40 5.69 -5.48 1.48
C MET A 40 5.74 -6.99 1.73
N THR A 41 6.88 -7.51 2.20
CA THR A 41 7.06 -8.94 2.53
C THR A 41 7.06 -9.24 4.03
N ASP A 42 6.99 -8.22 4.88
CA ASP A 42 6.99 -8.41 6.33
C ASP A 42 5.67 -9.07 6.79
N PRO A 43 5.71 -10.24 7.45
CA PRO A 43 4.52 -10.94 7.95
C PRO A 43 3.64 -10.11 8.90
N SER A 44 4.21 -9.08 9.52
CA SER A 44 3.51 -8.17 10.44
C SER A 44 2.40 -7.37 9.74
N TYR A 45 2.49 -7.16 8.42
CA TYR A 45 1.47 -6.46 7.62
C TYR A 45 0.36 -7.37 7.08
N ARG A 46 0.29 -8.63 7.51
CA ARG A 46 -0.74 -9.56 7.03
C ARG A 46 -2.15 -9.04 7.34
N GLY A 47 -2.96 -8.87 6.30
CA GLY A 47 -4.34 -8.36 6.41
C GLY A 47 -4.44 -6.84 6.56
N GLN A 48 -3.35 -6.12 6.30
CA GLN A 48 -3.29 -4.67 6.37
C GLN A 48 -3.13 -4.05 4.97
N ILE A 49 -3.65 -2.84 4.81
CA ILE A 49 -3.45 -1.99 3.65
C ILE A 49 -2.37 -0.96 4.02
N LEU A 50 -1.17 -1.15 3.47
CA LEU A 50 0.00 -0.34 3.82
C LEU A 50 0.06 0.96 3.02
N THR A 51 0.08 2.09 3.73
CA THR A 51 0.26 3.43 3.15
C THR A 51 1.68 3.94 3.44
N PHE A 52 2.47 4.18 2.40
CA PHE A 52 3.79 4.79 2.57
C PHE A 52 3.67 6.31 2.63
N THR A 53 4.32 6.96 3.60
CA THR A 53 4.37 8.43 3.63
C THR A 53 5.39 9.00 2.65
N TYR A 54 6.37 8.21 2.20
CA TYR A 54 7.31 8.63 1.17
C TYR A 54 6.64 8.55 -0.21
N PRO A 55 6.64 9.64 -1.00
CA PRO A 55 5.80 9.74 -2.20
C PRO A 55 6.32 8.94 -3.40
N LEU A 56 7.59 8.55 -3.42
CA LEU A 56 8.21 7.88 -4.56
C LEU A 56 8.53 6.42 -4.21
N ILE A 57 7.57 5.53 -4.46
CA ILE A 57 7.72 4.08 -4.27
C ILE A 57 7.98 3.41 -5.63
N GLY A 58 8.89 2.44 -5.65
CA GLY A 58 9.26 1.72 -6.88
C GLY A 58 10.53 2.21 -7.57
N ASN A 59 11.24 3.22 -7.02
CA ASN A 59 12.42 3.83 -7.64
C ASN A 59 13.53 2.85 -8.05
N TYR A 60 13.64 1.70 -7.38
CA TYR A 60 14.70 0.71 -7.59
C TYR A 60 14.18 -0.67 -8.03
N GLY A 61 12.90 -0.78 -8.41
CA GLY A 61 12.29 -2.07 -8.77
C GLY A 61 12.17 -3.04 -7.58
N VAL A 62 12.17 -4.33 -7.85
CA VAL A 62 12.09 -5.36 -6.80
C VAL A 62 13.29 -6.31 -6.98
N PRO A 63 14.02 -6.68 -5.90
CA PRO A 63 15.10 -7.65 -6.00
C PRO A 63 14.57 -9.03 -6.42
N SER A 64 15.47 -9.88 -6.93
CA SER A 64 15.19 -11.25 -7.36
C SER A 64 14.89 -12.20 -6.22
#